data_AF-F5Z1L8-F1
#
_entry.id   AF-F5Z1L8-F1
#
_cell.length_a   1.000
_cell.length_b   1.000
_cell.length_c   1.000
_cell.angle_alpha   90.00
_cell.angle_beta   90.00
_cell.angle_gamma   90.00
#
_symmetry.space_group_name_H-M   'P 1'
#
loop_
_entity.id
_entity.type
_entity.pdbx_description
1 polymer ?
#
loop_
_entity_poly.entity_id
_entity_poly.type
_entity_poly.pdbx_seq_one_letter_code
_entity_poly.pdbx_strand_id
1 'polypeptide(L)'
;MVGAATSVGTFLALGLSPVATAPARADFDDLFSLDQFFDDFALADPGATAGDTLDLGQVGTDIYTWTSVVEVVFAGLVQNQLYATIHDLGTLWMMGPGALIDPIINPLFAFDGACGLICDGVDGTVDHPDGGDGGWLFGDGGNGYGAGSDENIAAGVTGGDGGDAKMIGNGGWGGDGGASGDGGVGGTGGWLLGNGGEGGWGGDGLDSITGPAGDGGTGGLGGDAISLFGAGGRGGDGGDGGWGNGGGDGGHGGDAGDGGNGVAGFGGPGGSGGYGGNGGAGTEDHPSGGNGGDGGAAGNAGDLVFMGNAGPGGFSAPGGNGGDGLAGSPDGDGGNGGHGGDGGAGGYGGVPSHGRAAGAGGNGGAAGSWSATAGNGGDGGDGAVGMLGHPYAGESGAGGKGGTGGAGGAGTADHPDGGTGGLGGNGGDAGSGAAATAGGAGGTGGAGGAPAAGGAVGPGGGGGDGGNGGDGVEAGAAGAAGAGGPGNPDGPPGQPGAPGTETG
;
A
#
# COMPACT_ATOMS: atom_id res chain seq x y z
N MET A 1 12.33 -31.22 -67.36
CA MET A 1 11.08 -31.48 -66.61
C MET A 1 10.20 -30.25 -66.81
N VAL A 2 8.92 -30.30 -67.24
CA VAL A 2 7.78 -31.15 -66.83
C VAL A 2 7.34 -30.81 -65.40
N GLY A 3 6.11 -30.36 -65.08
CA GLY A 3 4.92 -29.93 -65.86
C GLY A 3 4.29 -28.68 -65.20
N ALA A 4 3.19 -28.02 -65.64
CA ALA A 4 1.93 -28.48 -66.23
C ALA A 4 1.15 -29.48 -65.33
N ALA A 5 -0.14 -29.33 -65.00
CA ALA A 5 -1.14 -28.25 -65.20
C ALA A 5 -2.22 -28.39 -64.06
N THR A 6 -3.42 -27.79 -63.96
CA THR A 6 -4.40 -27.13 -64.88
C THR A 6 -5.21 -26.03 -64.14
N SER A 7 -6.09 -25.30 -64.86
CA SER A 7 -7.02 -24.27 -64.32
C SER A 7 -8.50 -24.68 -64.35
N VAL A 8 -9.31 -24.08 -63.47
CA VAL A 8 -10.76 -23.82 -63.65
C VAL A 8 -11.07 -22.45 -63.03
N GLY A 9 -12.02 -21.70 -63.60
CA GLY A 9 -12.52 -20.47 -63.00
C GLY A 9 -13.95 -20.16 -63.48
N THR A 10 -14.67 -19.35 -62.71
CA THR A 10 -16.05 -18.91 -63.02
C THR A 10 -16.18 -17.41 -62.81
N PHE A 11 -16.53 -16.71 -63.87
CA PHE A 11 -16.87 -15.29 -63.87
C PHE A 11 -18.38 -15.14 -63.63
N LEU A 12 -18.79 -14.30 -62.68
CA LEU A 12 -20.16 -13.78 -62.65
C LEU A 12 -20.12 -12.34 -62.13
N ALA A 13 -20.62 -11.39 -62.92
CA ALA A 13 -20.62 -9.97 -62.60
C ALA A 13 -22.05 -9.49 -62.33
N LEU A 14 -22.23 -8.59 -61.36
CA LEU A 14 -23.50 -7.89 -61.18
C LEU A 14 -23.28 -6.43 -60.71
N GLY A 15 -23.95 -5.52 -61.42
CA GLY A 15 -24.32 -4.14 -61.06
C GLY A 15 -23.51 -3.35 -60.02
N LEU A 16 -22.75 -2.36 -60.50
CA LEU A 16 -22.63 -1.10 -59.76
C LEU A 16 -23.94 -0.32 -59.88
N SER A 17 -24.59 -0.04 -58.75
CA SER A 17 -25.56 1.04 -58.60
C SER A 17 -25.08 1.96 -57.47
N PRO A 18 -25.05 3.29 -57.67
CA PRO A 18 -24.67 4.21 -56.59
C PRO A 18 -25.81 4.31 -55.59
N VAL A 19 -25.72 3.57 -54.48
CA VAL A 19 -26.54 3.86 -53.31
C VAL A 19 -26.04 5.18 -52.74
N ALA A 20 -26.82 6.24 -52.95
CA ALA A 20 -26.62 7.50 -52.24
C ALA A 20 -27.08 7.30 -50.79
N THR A 21 -26.22 6.69 -49.97
CA THR A 21 -26.33 6.82 -48.52
C THR A 21 -26.29 8.32 -48.21
N ALA A 22 -27.28 8.79 -47.45
CA ALA A 22 -27.19 10.12 -46.85
C ALA A 22 -25.92 10.17 -45.99
N PRO A 23 -25.27 11.33 -45.81
CA PRO A 23 -24.19 11.45 -44.86
C PRO A 23 -24.71 10.98 -43.49
N ALA A 24 -24.07 9.94 -42.95
CA ALA A 24 -24.33 9.50 -41.58
C ALA A 24 -24.00 10.69 -40.68
N ARG A 25 -25.02 11.23 -40.03
CA ARG A 25 -24.87 12.22 -38.98
C ARG A 25 -24.85 11.41 -37.70
N ALA A 26 -23.64 11.04 -37.25
CA ALA A 26 -23.46 10.75 -35.84
C ALA A 26 -23.91 12.01 -35.09
N ASP A 27 -24.97 11.90 -34.32
CA ASP A 27 -25.39 12.94 -33.40
C ASP A 27 -24.77 12.70 -32.01
N PHE A 28 -25.19 13.48 -31.02
CA PHE A 28 -24.64 13.36 -29.67
C PHE A 28 -25.14 12.08 -28.98
N ASP A 29 -26.30 11.56 -29.38
CA ASP A 29 -26.88 10.35 -28.78
C ASP A 29 -26.15 9.09 -29.30
N ASP A 30 -25.82 9.04 -30.61
CA ASP A 30 -24.96 7.99 -31.19
C ASP A 30 -23.60 7.86 -30.45
N LEU A 31 -22.96 8.99 -30.10
CA LEU A 31 -21.63 9.03 -29.48
C LEU A 31 -21.60 8.47 -28.05
N PHE A 32 -22.73 8.51 -27.33
CA PHE A 32 -22.88 7.93 -25.99
C PHE A 32 -23.73 6.64 -25.98
N SER A 33 -24.02 6.07 -27.16
CA SER A 33 -24.79 4.83 -27.28
C SER A 33 -23.91 3.60 -27.02
N LEU A 34 -23.99 3.06 -25.80
CA LEU A 34 -23.33 1.79 -25.44
C LEU A 34 -23.96 0.57 -26.12
N ASP A 35 -25.14 0.71 -26.75
CA ASP A 35 -25.84 -0.38 -27.44
C ASP A 35 -24.98 -1.06 -28.51
N GLN A 36 -24.19 -0.28 -29.28
CA GLN A 36 -23.33 -0.81 -30.34
C GLN A 36 -22.14 -1.63 -29.80
N PHE A 37 -21.64 -1.28 -28.62
CA PHE A 37 -20.58 -2.04 -27.91
C PHE A 37 -21.10 -3.40 -27.40
N PHE A 38 -22.36 -3.46 -26.95
CA PHE A 38 -22.99 -4.71 -26.53
C PHE A 38 -23.47 -5.59 -27.71
N ASP A 39 -23.89 -4.99 -28.83
CA ASP A 39 -24.24 -5.75 -30.05
C ASP A 39 -23.03 -6.45 -30.69
N ASP A 40 -21.85 -5.82 -30.71
CA ASP A 40 -20.61 -6.47 -31.18
C ASP A 40 -20.18 -7.64 -30.27
N PHE A 41 -20.38 -7.52 -28.94
CA PHE A 41 -20.17 -8.63 -28.01
C PHE A 41 -21.17 -9.78 -28.25
N ALA A 42 -22.40 -9.48 -28.67
CA ALA A 42 -23.42 -10.47 -29.02
C ALA A 42 -23.18 -11.16 -30.38
N LEU A 43 -22.33 -10.60 -31.25
CA LEU A 43 -21.95 -11.18 -32.55
C LEU A 43 -20.73 -12.11 -32.49
N ALA A 44 -20.05 -12.20 -31.34
CA ALA A 44 -18.93 -13.10 -31.10
C ALA A 44 -19.36 -14.57 -30.88
N ASP A 45 -19.94 -15.21 -31.91
CA ASP A 45 -20.12 -16.67 -31.94
C ASP A 45 -18.74 -17.37 -31.90
N PRO A 46 -18.39 -18.14 -30.84
CA PRO A 46 -17.10 -18.81 -30.72
C PRO A 46 -17.06 -20.06 -31.62
N GLY A 47 -16.96 -19.81 -32.93
CA GLY A 47 -17.24 -20.75 -34.02
C GLY A 47 -16.55 -22.12 -33.96
N ALA A 48 -17.20 -23.07 -33.28
CA ALA A 48 -17.09 -24.53 -33.42
C ALA A 48 -15.71 -25.20 -33.22
N THR A 49 -14.62 -24.49 -32.88
CA THR A 49 -13.27 -25.08 -32.70
C THR A 49 -12.66 -24.91 -31.31
N ALA A 50 -13.34 -24.23 -30.37
CA ALA A 50 -12.89 -24.10 -28.97
C ALA A 50 -13.31 -25.28 -28.06
N GLY A 51 -13.85 -26.36 -28.62
CA GLY A 51 -14.54 -27.43 -27.87
C GLY A 51 -13.69 -28.63 -27.39
N ASP A 52 -12.36 -28.57 -27.47
CA ASP A 52 -11.48 -29.76 -27.37
C ASP A 52 -10.41 -29.68 -26.24
N THR A 53 -10.63 -28.85 -25.21
CA THR A 53 -9.68 -28.71 -24.07
C THR A 53 -10.32 -28.70 -22.67
N LEU A 54 -11.65 -28.79 -22.54
CA LEU A 54 -12.36 -28.83 -21.25
C LEU A 54 -13.21 -30.09 -21.11
N ASP A 55 -12.59 -31.21 -20.71
CA ASP A 55 -13.32 -32.42 -20.30
C ASP A 55 -13.93 -32.24 -18.90
N LEU A 56 -15.09 -31.59 -18.88
CA LEU A 56 -15.94 -31.42 -17.70
C LEU A 56 -16.56 -32.76 -17.20
N GLY A 57 -16.31 -33.88 -17.89
CA GLY A 57 -16.79 -35.21 -17.49
C GLY A 57 -16.00 -35.86 -16.35
N GLN A 58 -14.82 -35.33 -16.00
CA GLN A 58 -13.92 -35.96 -15.02
C GLN A 58 -13.94 -35.29 -13.62
N VAL A 59 -14.67 -34.18 -13.44
CA VAL A 59 -14.77 -33.47 -12.16
C VAL A 59 -15.94 -34.00 -11.32
N GLY A 60 -15.69 -34.28 -10.04
CA GLY A 60 -16.67 -34.89 -9.13
C GLY A 60 -17.84 -33.96 -8.76
N THR A 61 -18.97 -34.56 -8.41
CA THR A 61 -20.22 -33.85 -8.07
C THR A 61 -20.23 -33.33 -6.63
N ASP A 62 -19.30 -32.44 -6.28
CA ASP A 62 -19.34 -31.67 -5.03
C ASP A 62 -19.62 -30.19 -5.33
N ILE A 63 -20.59 -29.61 -4.63
CA ILE A 63 -21.19 -28.31 -4.99
C ILE A 63 -20.41 -27.11 -4.41
N TYR A 64 -19.43 -27.38 -3.55
CA TYR A 64 -18.64 -26.36 -2.84
C TYR A 64 -17.32 -25.98 -3.53
N THR A 65 -16.97 -26.59 -4.67
CA THR A 65 -15.75 -26.28 -5.44
C THR A 65 -16.01 -25.55 -6.76
N TRP A 66 -17.28 -25.23 -7.06
CA TRP A 66 -17.69 -24.67 -8.36
C TRP A 66 -17.64 -23.15 -8.44
N THR A 67 -17.60 -22.45 -7.31
CA THR A 67 -17.42 -21.00 -7.21
C THR A 67 -15.95 -20.64 -7.51
N SER A 68 -15.05 -20.88 -6.55
CA SER A 68 -13.69 -20.34 -6.54
C SER A 68 -12.86 -20.61 -7.81
N VAL A 69 -13.03 -21.77 -8.46
CA VAL A 69 -12.29 -22.10 -9.70
C VAL A 69 -12.78 -21.31 -10.91
N VAL A 70 -14.09 -21.04 -11.00
CA VAL A 70 -14.64 -20.20 -12.08
C VAL A 70 -14.36 -18.73 -11.79
N GLU A 71 -14.49 -18.31 -10.54
CA GLU A 71 -14.31 -16.93 -10.08
C GLU A 71 -12.87 -16.43 -10.30
N VAL A 72 -11.87 -17.18 -9.83
CA VAL A 72 -10.44 -16.84 -10.02
C VAL A 72 -10.05 -16.83 -11.51
N VAL A 73 -10.57 -17.77 -12.29
CA VAL A 73 -10.29 -17.82 -13.74
C VAL A 73 -10.98 -16.67 -14.48
N PHE A 74 -12.23 -16.32 -14.16
CA PHE A 74 -12.98 -15.29 -14.88
C PHE A 74 -12.51 -13.87 -14.52
N ALA A 75 -12.31 -13.57 -13.23
CA ALA A 75 -11.74 -12.29 -12.81
C ALA A 75 -10.31 -12.11 -13.36
N GLY A 76 -9.48 -13.17 -13.30
CA GLY A 76 -8.15 -13.19 -13.90
C GLY A 76 -8.16 -13.04 -15.42
N LEU A 77 -9.15 -13.58 -16.14
CA LEU A 77 -9.30 -13.37 -17.59
C LEU A 77 -9.72 -11.93 -17.91
N VAL A 78 -10.59 -11.33 -17.10
CA VAL A 78 -11.07 -9.96 -17.29
C VAL A 78 -9.96 -8.94 -17.01
N GLN A 79 -9.25 -9.04 -15.89
CA GLN A 79 -8.12 -8.13 -15.59
C GLN A 79 -6.90 -8.41 -16.51
N ASN A 80 -6.38 -9.64 -16.52
CA ASN A 80 -5.07 -9.91 -17.14
C ASN A 80 -5.12 -10.14 -18.66
N GLN A 81 -6.31 -10.34 -19.25
CA GLN A 81 -6.44 -10.55 -20.70
C GLN A 81 -7.38 -9.53 -21.35
N LEU A 82 -8.62 -9.36 -20.88
CA LEU A 82 -9.56 -8.44 -21.53
C LEU A 82 -9.16 -6.97 -21.35
N TYR A 83 -8.98 -6.52 -20.10
CA TYR A 83 -8.56 -5.17 -19.79
C TYR A 83 -7.19 -4.88 -20.40
N ALA A 84 -6.18 -5.74 -20.18
CA ALA A 84 -4.86 -5.58 -20.78
C ALA A 84 -4.91 -5.47 -22.31
N THR A 85 -5.69 -6.30 -23.00
CA THR A 85 -5.81 -6.23 -24.47
C THR A 85 -6.58 -4.98 -24.95
N ILE A 86 -7.55 -4.46 -24.19
CA ILE A 86 -8.25 -3.21 -24.52
C ILE A 86 -7.35 -2.00 -24.28
N HIS A 87 -6.60 -1.99 -23.17
CA HIS A 87 -5.63 -0.96 -22.81
C HIS A 87 -4.51 -0.89 -23.85
N ASP A 88 -3.86 -2.03 -24.15
CA ASP A 88 -2.90 -2.17 -25.26
C ASP A 88 -3.46 -1.64 -26.58
N LEU A 89 -4.74 -1.89 -26.90
CA LEU A 89 -5.37 -1.40 -28.13
C LEU A 89 -5.57 0.12 -28.13
N GLY A 90 -5.86 0.72 -26.97
CA GLY A 90 -5.92 2.17 -26.78
C GLY A 90 -4.55 2.81 -27.00
N THR A 91 -3.51 2.30 -26.34
CA THR A 91 -2.11 2.74 -26.55
C THR A 91 -1.68 2.56 -28.01
N LEU A 92 -2.09 1.45 -28.66
CA LEU A 92 -1.81 1.19 -30.08
C LEU A 92 -2.59 2.12 -31.04
N TRP A 93 -3.79 2.57 -30.65
CA TRP A 93 -4.54 3.59 -31.38
C TRP A 93 -3.83 4.95 -31.31
N MET A 94 -3.44 5.38 -30.10
CA MET A 94 -2.76 6.66 -29.86
C MET A 94 -1.39 6.71 -30.54
N MET A 95 -0.61 5.62 -30.51
CA MET A 95 0.63 5.48 -31.31
C MET A 95 0.39 5.26 -32.82
N GLY A 96 -0.85 5.08 -33.26
CA GLY A 96 -1.22 4.68 -34.61
C GLY A 96 -2.03 5.74 -35.36
N PRO A 97 -3.31 5.48 -35.72
CA PRO A 97 -4.15 6.43 -36.46
C PRO A 97 -4.55 7.66 -35.63
N GLY A 98 -4.56 7.58 -34.30
CA GLY A 98 -4.93 8.66 -33.39
C GLY A 98 -4.06 9.90 -33.55
N ALA A 99 -2.74 9.71 -33.68
CA ALA A 99 -1.74 10.77 -33.89
C ALA A 99 -1.99 11.72 -35.10
N LEU A 100 -2.94 11.41 -35.99
CA LEU A 100 -3.38 12.25 -37.11
C LEU A 100 -4.69 13.02 -36.87
N ILE A 101 -5.48 12.67 -35.86
CA ILE A 101 -6.85 13.15 -35.62
C ILE A 101 -7.00 13.75 -34.22
N ASP A 102 -6.41 13.11 -33.21
CA ASP A 102 -6.51 13.50 -31.80
C ASP A 102 -6.02 14.95 -31.55
N PRO A 103 -4.96 15.47 -32.22
CA PRO A 103 -4.57 16.89 -32.13
C PRO A 103 -5.60 17.91 -32.67
N ILE A 104 -6.65 17.45 -33.36
CA ILE A 104 -7.76 18.29 -33.86
C ILE A 104 -8.97 18.17 -32.92
N ILE A 105 -9.20 16.99 -32.34
CA ILE A 105 -10.36 16.71 -31.49
C ILE A 105 -10.11 17.11 -30.04
N ASN A 106 -9.01 16.68 -29.43
CA ASN A 106 -8.75 16.88 -27.99
C ASN A 106 -8.80 18.35 -27.55
N PRO A 107 -8.23 19.34 -28.30
CA PRO A 107 -8.33 20.76 -27.91
C PRO A 107 -9.75 21.34 -27.91
N LEU A 108 -10.76 20.61 -28.42
CA LEU A 108 -12.18 20.98 -28.36
C LEU A 108 -12.89 20.43 -27.12
N PHE A 109 -12.27 19.46 -26.43
CA PHE A 109 -12.81 18.73 -25.27
C PHE A 109 -11.90 18.76 -24.04
N ALA A 110 -10.78 19.47 -24.10
CA ALA A 110 -9.88 19.72 -22.97
C ALA A 110 -10.51 20.72 -21.99
N PHE A 111 -11.32 20.21 -21.05
CA PHE A 111 -12.00 20.95 -19.99
C PHE A 111 -12.29 20.03 -18.80
N ASP A 112 -12.45 20.61 -17.60
CA ASP A 112 -12.63 19.89 -16.32
C ASP A 112 -11.47 18.92 -16.01
N GLY A 113 -10.24 19.43 -16.14
CA GLY A 113 -8.99 18.69 -15.90
C GLY A 113 -8.52 17.87 -17.10
N ALA A 114 -9.41 17.05 -17.68
CA ALA A 114 -9.11 16.12 -18.77
C ALA A 114 -8.40 16.76 -19.98
N CYS A 115 -7.40 16.05 -20.52
CA CYS A 115 -6.59 16.49 -21.68
C CYS A 115 -7.36 16.55 -23.02
N GLY A 116 -8.56 15.96 -23.11
CA GLY A 116 -9.30 15.77 -24.35
C GLY A 116 -10.31 14.62 -24.29
N LEU A 117 -10.62 13.97 -25.43
CA LEU A 117 -11.45 12.75 -25.44
C LEU A 117 -10.60 11.47 -25.35
N ILE A 118 -9.49 11.42 -26.11
CA ILE A 118 -8.61 10.26 -26.23
C ILE A 118 -7.16 10.75 -26.13
N CYS A 119 -6.58 10.69 -24.95
CA CYS A 119 -5.20 11.08 -24.68
C CYS A 119 -4.80 10.61 -23.28
N ASP A 120 -3.57 10.14 -23.13
CA ASP A 120 -2.98 10.01 -21.80
C ASP A 120 -2.65 11.41 -21.23
N GLY A 121 -2.69 11.51 -19.91
CA GLY A 121 -2.27 12.68 -19.17
C GLY A 121 -0.79 12.99 -19.37
N VAL A 122 -0.42 14.25 -19.20
CA VAL A 122 0.99 14.68 -19.33
C VAL A 122 1.70 14.45 -18.00
N ASP A 123 2.79 13.68 -18.00
CA ASP A 123 3.63 13.49 -16.82
C ASP A 123 4.10 14.85 -16.23
N GLY A 124 4.16 14.88 -14.90
CA GLY A 124 4.63 15.99 -14.10
C GLY A 124 6.07 16.40 -14.39
N THR A 125 6.38 17.65 -14.08
CA THR A 125 7.68 18.28 -14.31
C THR A 125 8.09 19.17 -13.13
N VAL A 126 9.37 19.50 -12.99
CA VAL A 126 9.87 20.38 -11.92
C VAL A 126 9.18 21.77 -11.83
N ASP A 127 8.61 22.27 -12.95
CA ASP A 127 7.85 23.54 -12.97
C ASP A 127 6.34 23.36 -12.70
N HIS A 128 5.80 22.14 -12.89
CA HIS A 128 4.39 21.77 -12.72
C HIS A 128 4.38 20.29 -12.25
N PRO A 129 4.50 20.02 -10.95
CA PRO A 129 4.87 18.69 -10.46
C PRO A 129 3.76 17.66 -10.65
N ASP A 130 2.51 18.07 -10.61
CA ASP A 130 1.36 17.17 -10.69
C ASP A 130 1.15 16.66 -12.13
N GLY A 131 0.83 15.38 -12.27
CA GLY A 131 0.47 14.75 -13.52
C GLY A 131 -0.90 15.24 -14.02
N GLY A 132 -1.01 15.49 -15.32
CA GLY A 132 -2.28 15.88 -15.93
C GLY A 132 -3.28 14.73 -15.99
N ASP A 133 -4.56 15.05 -16.01
CA ASP A 133 -5.64 14.06 -16.19
C ASP A 133 -5.66 13.44 -17.60
N GLY A 134 -6.05 12.17 -17.66
CA GLY A 134 -6.34 11.45 -18.90
C GLY A 134 -7.61 11.93 -19.62
N GLY A 135 -7.86 11.38 -20.80
CA GLY A 135 -8.97 11.75 -21.67
C GLY A 135 -10.35 11.32 -21.13
N TRP A 136 -11.38 12.11 -21.47
CA TRP A 136 -12.78 11.89 -21.08
C TRP A 136 -13.35 10.50 -21.44
N LEU A 137 -12.84 9.85 -22.48
CA LEU A 137 -13.28 8.52 -22.92
C LEU A 137 -12.18 7.47 -22.74
N PHE A 138 -10.95 7.80 -23.13
CA PHE A 138 -9.78 6.93 -23.00
C PHE A 138 -8.53 7.74 -22.64
N GLY A 139 -7.73 7.20 -21.73
CA GLY A 139 -6.40 7.70 -21.38
C GLY A 139 -6.07 7.45 -19.92
N ASP A 140 -4.84 7.03 -19.67
CA ASP A 140 -4.29 6.96 -18.32
C ASP A 140 -3.99 8.39 -17.80
N GLY A 141 -3.96 8.58 -16.49
CA GLY A 141 -3.44 9.81 -15.89
C GLY A 141 -1.91 9.90 -16.04
N GLY A 142 -1.39 11.13 -16.15
CA GLY A 142 0.05 11.38 -16.14
C GLY A 142 0.63 11.11 -14.75
N ASN A 143 1.88 10.63 -14.69
CA ASN A 143 2.54 10.37 -13.43
C ASN A 143 2.99 11.69 -12.79
N GLY A 144 2.93 11.79 -11.47
CA GLY A 144 3.49 12.89 -10.70
C GLY A 144 5.01 12.95 -10.78
N TYR A 145 5.57 14.15 -10.64
CA TYR A 145 7.00 14.38 -10.72
C TYR A 145 7.74 13.84 -9.49
N GLY A 146 8.55 12.80 -9.70
CA GLY A 146 9.43 12.24 -8.67
C GLY A 146 10.61 13.13 -8.34
N ALA A 147 10.45 14.01 -7.35
CA ALA A 147 11.48 14.88 -6.80
C ALA A 147 12.67 14.11 -6.21
N GLY A 148 12.46 12.90 -5.69
CA GLY A 148 13.52 12.00 -5.22
C GLY A 148 14.50 11.55 -6.32
N SER A 149 14.18 11.75 -7.60
CA SER A 149 15.01 11.34 -8.73
C SER A 149 16.04 12.38 -9.20
N ASP A 150 16.00 13.63 -8.71
CA ASP A 150 16.95 14.69 -9.07
C ASP A 150 17.85 15.10 -7.89
N GLU A 151 19.12 14.72 -7.98
CA GLU A 151 20.22 15.00 -7.03
C GLU A 151 20.43 16.51 -6.72
N ASN A 152 19.75 17.42 -7.43
CA ASN A 152 19.90 18.88 -7.32
C ASN A 152 18.70 19.57 -6.63
N ILE A 153 17.66 18.82 -6.25
CA ILE A 153 16.44 19.36 -5.62
C ILE A 153 16.68 19.78 -4.15
N ALA A 154 15.90 20.76 -3.69
CA ALA A 154 15.96 21.24 -2.31
C ALA A 154 15.22 20.29 -1.35
N ALA A 155 15.66 20.26 -0.10
CA ALA A 155 14.98 19.51 0.97
C ALA A 155 13.53 19.95 1.16
N GLY A 156 12.64 19.02 1.49
CA GLY A 156 11.22 19.30 1.73
C GLY A 156 10.42 19.60 0.46
N VAL A 157 10.86 19.11 -0.70
CA VAL A 157 10.08 19.16 -1.94
C VAL A 157 9.26 17.87 -2.06
N THR A 158 7.96 17.99 -1.80
CA THR A 158 6.95 16.97 -2.06
C THR A 158 6.99 16.52 -3.52
N GLY A 159 6.84 15.23 -3.78
CA GLY A 159 6.63 14.72 -5.13
C GLY A 159 5.23 15.09 -5.65
N GLY A 160 5.07 15.24 -6.96
CA GLY A 160 3.78 15.66 -7.53
C GLY A 160 2.69 14.58 -7.42
N ASP A 161 1.43 14.99 -7.37
CA ASP A 161 0.31 14.05 -7.42
C ASP A 161 0.18 13.41 -8.82
N GLY A 162 -0.29 12.18 -8.91
CA GLY A 162 -0.64 11.51 -10.17
C GLY A 162 -2.03 11.94 -10.66
N GLY A 163 -2.18 12.15 -11.97
CA GLY A 163 -3.46 12.56 -12.56
C GLY A 163 -4.51 11.45 -12.57
N ASP A 164 -5.80 11.77 -12.62
CA ASP A 164 -6.84 10.75 -12.74
C ASP A 164 -7.01 10.30 -14.20
N ALA A 165 -7.39 9.04 -14.40
CA ALA A 165 -8.14 8.64 -15.58
C ALA A 165 -9.63 8.93 -15.38
N LYS A 166 -10.36 9.29 -16.46
CA LYS A 166 -11.77 9.69 -16.35
C LYS A 166 -12.77 8.55 -16.61
N MET A 167 -12.77 7.95 -17.81
CA MET A 167 -13.71 6.86 -18.17
C MET A 167 -13.02 5.50 -18.29
N ILE A 168 -12.00 5.38 -19.15
CA ILE A 168 -11.17 4.18 -19.30
C ILE A 168 -9.69 4.57 -19.23
N GLY A 169 -8.99 4.05 -18.24
CA GLY A 169 -7.56 4.29 -17.99
C GLY A 169 -7.19 4.09 -16.51
N ASN A 170 -5.91 3.94 -16.22
CA ASN A 170 -5.38 3.94 -14.85
C ASN A 170 -5.13 5.36 -14.36
N GLY A 171 -5.20 5.58 -13.05
CA GLY A 171 -4.60 6.78 -12.46
C GLY A 171 -3.08 6.74 -12.60
N GLY A 172 -2.47 7.91 -12.81
CA GLY A 172 -1.02 8.05 -12.83
C GLY A 172 -0.41 7.80 -11.45
N TRP A 173 0.84 7.36 -11.38
CA TRP A 173 1.52 7.17 -10.09
C TRP A 173 1.86 8.52 -9.46
N GLY A 174 1.82 8.62 -8.13
CA GLY A 174 2.37 9.75 -7.41
C GLY A 174 3.90 9.78 -7.52
N GLY A 175 4.48 10.98 -7.54
CA GLY A 175 5.93 11.16 -7.60
C GLY A 175 6.60 10.94 -6.23
N ASP A 176 7.78 10.33 -6.21
CA ASP A 176 8.60 10.23 -5.00
C ASP A 176 9.04 11.61 -4.48
N GLY A 177 8.99 11.81 -3.17
CA GLY A 177 9.47 13.03 -2.52
C GLY A 177 10.99 13.20 -2.60
N GLY A 178 11.45 14.45 -2.63
CA GLY A 178 12.85 14.78 -2.36
C GLY A 178 13.18 14.55 -0.88
N ALA A 179 14.46 14.64 -0.49
CA ALA A 179 14.86 14.40 0.90
C ALA A 179 14.09 15.27 1.92
N SER A 180 13.54 14.64 2.98
CA SER A 180 12.56 15.22 3.92
C SER A 180 11.28 15.79 3.29
N GLY A 181 10.88 15.31 2.12
CA GLY A 181 9.66 15.71 1.42
C GLY A 181 8.74 14.51 1.17
N ASP A 182 7.44 14.73 1.25
CA ASP A 182 6.44 13.67 1.16
C ASP A 182 6.28 13.15 -0.28
N GLY A 183 5.83 11.90 -0.42
CA GLY A 183 5.44 11.34 -1.71
C GLY A 183 4.07 11.88 -2.17
N GLY A 184 3.91 12.08 -3.47
CA GLY A 184 2.64 12.51 -4.07
C GLY A 184 1.58 11.40 -4.06
N VAL A 185 0.31 11.79 -4.09
CA VAL A 185 -0.84 10.87 -4.12
C VAL A 185 -0.94 10.19 -5.50
N GLY A 186 -1.27 8.90 -5.52
CA GLY A 186 -1.60 8.18 -6.75
C GLY A 186 -2.97 8.59 -7.29
N GLY A 187 -3.09 8.78 -8.60
CA GLY A 187 -4.32 9.25 -9.24
C GLY A 187 -5.45 8.22 -9.26
N THR A 188 -6.68 8.67 -9.51
CA THR A 188 -7.87 7.81 -9.52
C THR A 188 -7.99 6.99 -10.82
N GLY A 189 -8.35 5.71 -10.71
CA GLY A 189 -8.69 4.84 -11.85
C GLY A 189 -10.06 5.16 -12.46
N GLY A 190 -10.13 5.16 -13.80
CA GLY A 190 -11.30 5.62 -14.56
C GLY A 190 -12.61 4.89 -14.26
N TRP A 191 -13.74 5.59 -14.40
CA TRP A 191 -15.05 5.15 -13.90
C TRP A 191 -15.57 3.80 -14.44
N LEU A 192 -15.22 3.42 -15.67
CA LEU A 192 -15.69 2.17 -16.29
C LEU A 192 -14.65 1.05 -16.19
N LEU A 193 -13.38 1.33 -16.51
CA LEU A 193 -12.26 0.40 -16.44
C LEU A 193 -10.97 1.16 -16.07
N GLY A 194 -10.33 0.80 -14.96
CA GLY A 194 -9.13 1.48 -14.48
C GLY A 194 -8.73 1.05 -13.07
N ASN A 195 -7.42 0.94 -12.84
CA ASN A 195 -6.83 0.80 -11.51
C ASN A 195 -6.40 2.18 -10.99
N GLY A 196 -6.34 2.35 -9.67
CA GLY A 196 -5.71 3.53 -9.08
C GLY A 196 -4.18 3.48 -9.23
N GLY A 197 -3.55 4.65 -9.27
CA GLY A 197 -2.08 4.77 -9.31
C GLY A 197 -1.44 4.44 -7.95
N GLU A 198 -0.21 3.95 -7.94
CA GLU A 198 0.55 3.83 -6.69
C GLU A 198 0.94 5.22 -6.17
N GLY A 199 0.95 5.41 -4.85
CA GLY A 199 1.46 6.63 -4.22
C GLY A 199 2.99 6.67 -4.24
N GLY A 200 3.53 7.87 -4.41
CA GLY A 200 4.98 8.10 -4.41
C GLY A 200 5.60 7.85 -3.05
N TRP A 201 6.89 7.51 -3.00
CA TRP A 201 7.57 7.24 -1.73
C TRP A 201 7.96 8.56 -1.04
N GLY A 202 7.93 8.59 0.29
CA GLY A 202 8.45 9.69 1.08
C GLY A 202 9.98 9.70 1.04
N GLY A 203 10.58 10.88 0.87
CA GLY A 203 12.03 11.01 0.74
C GLY A 203 12.74 11.00 2.09
N ASP A 204 13.86 10.26 2.17
CA ASP A 204 14.68 10.10 3.37
C ASP A 204 15.10 11.44 4.00
N GLY A 205 15.18 11.43 5.33
CA GLY A 205 15.54 12.57 6.16
C GLY A 205 17.00 12.97 6.03
N LEU A 206 17.28 14.28 6.02
CA LEU A 206 18.65 14.76 5.85
C LEU A 206 19.53 14.60 7.10
N ASP A 207 20.66 13.91 6.93
CA ASP A 207 21.77 13.84 7.89
C ASP A 207 22.25 15.23 8.36
N SER A 208 22.43 15.41 9.67
CA SER A 208 22.71 16.73 10.24
C SER A 208 23.57 16.72 11.51
N ILE A 209 24.82 17.12 11.34
CA ILE A 209 25.82 17.24 12.42
C ILE A 209 25.64 18.55 13.22
N THR A 210 25.14 19.62 12.59
CA THR A 210 25.15 20.99 13.16
C THR A 210 23.77 21.64 13.37
N GLY A 211 22.71 20.98 12.94
CA GLY A 211 21.31 21.31 13.26
C GLY A 211 20.56 20.04 13.65
N PRO A 212 19.24 20.08 13.89
CA PRO A 212 18.44 18.85 13.96
C PRO A 212 18.62 18.04 12.66
N ALA A 213 18.44 16.72 12.75
CA ALA A 213 18.21 15.90 11.57
C ALA A 213 16.97 16.38 10.80
N GLY A 214 16.89 16.03 9.52
CA GLY A 214 15.62 16.05 8.80
C GLY A 214 14.83 14.79 9.12
N ASP A 215 13.53 14.96 9.34
CA ASP A 215 12.58 13.85 9.40
C ASP A 215 12.39 13.26 8.00
N GLY A 216 11.97 12.00 7.91
CA GLY A 216 11.58 11.36 6.65
C GLY A 216 10.21 11.84 6.18
N GLY A 217 10.04 12.08 4.89
CA GLY A 217 8.74 12.45 4.32
C GLY A 217 7.72 11.31 4.42
N THR A 218 6.42 11.63 4.51
CA THR A 218 5.37 10.61 4.49
C THR A 218 5.21 10.00 3.10
N GLY A 219 4.93 8.70 3.01
CA GLY A 219 4.55 8.07 1.76
C GLY A 219 3.19 8.57 1.25
N GLY A 220 3.08 8.76 -0.05
CA GLY A 220 1.86 9.24 -0.71
C GLY A 220 0.73 8.22 -0.66
N LEU A 221 -0.52 8.68 -0.63
CA LEU A 221 -1.69 7.80 -0.64
C LEU A 221 -1.79 7.05 -1.97
N GLY A 222 -2.23 5.79 -1.94
CA GLY A 222 -2.59 5.06 -3.15
C GLY A 222 -3.92 5.56 -3.72
N GLY A 223 -4.02 5.65 -5.04
CA GLY A 223 -5.24 6.14 -5.71
C GLY A 223 -6.38 5.13 -5.66
N ASP A 224 -7.63 5.62 -5.58
CA ASP A 224 -8.81 4.76 -5.63
C ASP A 224 -9.05 4.18 -7.03
N ALA A 225 -9.59 2.97 -7.10
CA ALA A 225 -10.25 2.48 -8.30
C ALA A 225 -11.76 2.66 -8.19
N ILE A 226 -12.36 3.51 -9.03
CA ILE A 226 -13.82 3.63 -9.12
C ILE A 226 -14.42 2.54 -10.01
N SER A 227 -13.61 1.93 -10.88
CA SER A 227 -14.05 1.05 -11.97
C SER A 227 -14.64 -0.30 -11.53
N LEU A 228 -15.46 -0.89 -12.41
CA LEU A 228 -16.20 -2.14 -12.17
C LEU A 228 -15.35 -3.34 -11.69
N PHE A 229 -14.03 -3.34 -11.97
CA PHE A 229 -13.10 -4.42 -11.63
C PHE A 229 -11.71 -3.91 -11.19
N GLY A 230 -11.56 -2.63 -10.89
CA GLY A 230 -10.25 -1.99 -10.72
C GLY A 230 -9.59 -2.29 -9.38
N ALA A 231 -8.27 -2.47 -9.41
CA ALA A 231 -7.45 -2.55 -8.20
C ALA A 231 -7.17 -1.14 -7.65
N GLY A 232 -7.37 -0.96 -6.35
CA GLY A 232 -6.89 0.23 -5.64
C GLY A 232 -5.37 0.28 -5.62
N GLY A 233 -4.81 1.49 -5.71
CA GLY A 233 -3.38 1.74 -5.75
C GLY A 233 -2.69 1.43 -4.41
N ARG A 234 -1.43 1.00 -4.48
CA ARG A 234 -0.57 0.86 -3.30
C ARG A 234 -0.26 2.24 -2.72
N GLY A 235 -0.29 2.38 -1.39
CA GLY A 235 0.28 3.55 -0.70
C GLY A 235 1.81 3.48 -0.68
N GLY A 236 2.46 4.63 -0.90
CA GLY A 236 3.91 4.75 -0.94
C GLY A 236 4.55 4.55 0.43
N ASP A 237 5.81 4.11 0.45
CA ASP A 237 6.55 3.89 1.70
C ASP A 237 7.03 5.22 2.29
N GLY A 238 7.06 5.36 3.61
CA GLY A 238 7.60 6.54 4.29
C GLY A 238 9.13 6.51 4.36
N GLY A 239 9.77 7.67 4.23
CA GLY A 239 11.23 7.79 4.22
C GLY A 239 11.86 7.52 5.60
N ASP A 240 13.09 7.00 5.64
CA ASP A 240 13.83 6.85 6.89
C ASP A 240 14.24 8.22 7.43
N GLY A 241 14.20 8.43 8.75
CA GLY A 241 14.63 9.65 9.42
C GLY A 241 16.15 9.82 9.41
N GLY A 242 16.64 11.04 9.22
CA GLY A 242 18.07 11.33 9.03
C GLY A 242 18.93 11.08 10.26
N TRP A 243 20.20 10.71 10.07
CA TRP A 243 21.15 10.61 11.17
C TRP A 243 21.62 12.00 11.62
N GLY A 244 21.36 12.38 12.87
CA GLY A 244 21.68 13.73 13.31
C GLY A 244 21.22 14.07 14.71
N ASN A 245 21.26 15.37 15.03
CA ASN A 245 20.96 15.82 16.38
C ASN A 245 19.49 15.53 16.75
N GLY A 246 19.31 14.61 17.70
CA GLY A 246 18.00 14.11 18.14
C GLY A 246 17.43 12.94 17.32
N GLY A 247 18.10 12.56 16.23
CA GLY A 247 17.53 11.72 15.17
C GLY A 247 16.39 12.42 14.41
N GLY A 248 16.18 12.06 13.16
CA GLY A 248 14.95 12.42 12.45
C GLY A 248 13.84 11.42 12.78
N ASP A 249 12.60 11.86 12.91
CA ASP A 249 11.47 10.93 12.93
C ASP A 249 11.32 10.31 11.52
N GLY A 250 10.95 9.02 11.45
CA GLY A 250 10.67 8.32 10.21
C GLY A 250 9.28 8.69 9.68
N GLY A 251 9.13 8.76 8.35
CA GLY A 251 7.87 9.12 7.71
C GLY A 251 6.81 8.03 7.87
N HIS A 252 5.54 8.43 8.06
CA HIS A 252 4.42 7.48 7.99
C HIS A 252 4.29 6.91 6.57
N GLY A 253 3.97 5.63 6.44
CA GLY A 253 3.62 5.03 5.16
C GLY A 253 2.21 5.44 4.71
N GLY A 254 2.00 5.62 3.41
CA GLY A 254 0.72 6.04 2.86
C GLY A 254 -0.35 4.95 2.95
N ASP A 255 -1.60 5.34 3.22
CA ASP A 255 -2.75 4.44 3.10
C ASP A 255 -2.94 4.03 1.63
N ALA A 256 -3.44 2.82 1.38
CA ALA A 256 -3.79 2.36 0.04
C ALA A 256 -5.20 2.81 -0.40
N GLY A 257 -5.38 2.93 -1.71
CA GLY A 257 -6.68 3.22 -2.31
C GLY A 257 -7.62 2.00 -2.33
N ASP A 258 -8.91 2.29 -2.43
CA ASP A 258 -9.98 1.30 -2.45
C ASP A 258 -10.15 0.63 -3.83
N GLY A 259 -10.58 -0.63 -3.82
CA GLY A 259 -10.94 -1.40 -5.01
C GLY A 259 -12.36 -1.10 -5.48
N GLY A 260 -12.59 -1.15 -6.80
CA GLY A 260 -13.83 -0.62 -7.38
C GLY A 260 -15.06 -1.54 -7.36
N ASN A 261 -16.25 -0.94 -7.47
CA ASN A 261 -17.51 -1.57 -7.07
C ASN A 261 -18.14 -2.49 -8.14
N GLY A 262 -18.50 -3.71 -7.74
CA GLY A 262 -18.87 -4.83 -8.60
C GLY A 262 -20.37 -4.98 -8.91
N VAL A 263 -20.78 -4.68 -10.16
CA VAL A 263 -22.18 -4.86 -10.62
C VAL A 263 -22.50 -6.31 -11.02
N ALA A 264 -21.48 -7.13 -11.35
CA ALA A 264 -21.65 -8.47 -11.92
C ALA A 264 -20.99 -9.60 -11.11
N GLY A 265 -20.92 -9.46 -9.79
CA GLY A 265 -20.51 -10.54 -8.87
C GLY A 265 -19.07 -10.50 -8.36
N PHE A 266 -18.26 -9.53 -8.78
CA PHE A 266 -16.88 -9.33 -8.33
C PHE A 266 -16.62 -7.85 -8.10
N GLY A 267 -16.19 -7.49 -6.88
CA GLY A 267 -15.55 -6.19 -6.60
C GLY A 267 -14.04 -6.25 -6.86
N GLY A 268 -13.44 -5.11 -7.17
CA GLY A 268 -12.00 -4.96 -7.31
C GLY A 268 -11.25 -5.14 -5.98
N PRO A 269 -9.96 -5.53 -6.02
CA PRO A 269 -9.13 -5.65 -4.82
C PRO A 269 -8.68 -4.27 -4.31
N GLY A 270 -8.59 -4.11 -2.99
CA GLY A 270 -7.97 -2.91 -2.39
C GLY A 270 -6.45 -2.95 -2.46
N GLY A 271 -5.80 -1.79 -2.48
CA GLY A 271 -4.35 -1.66 -2.53
C GLY A 271 -3.65 -2.07 -1.23
N SER A 272 -2.32 -2.23 -1.26
CA SER A 272 -1.52 -2.41 -0.04
C SER A 272 -1.05 -1.07 0.53
N GLY A 273 -1.10 -0.89 1.85
CA GLY A 273 -0.49 0.29 2.49
C GLY A 273 1.03 0.30 2.35
N GLY A 274 1.64 1.45 2.59
CA GLY A 274 3.10 1.64 2.58
C GLY A 274 3.76 1.38 3.93
N TYR A 275 5.00 0.93 3.92
CA TYR A 275 5.82 0.73 5.13
C TYR A 275 6.09 2.07 5.83
N GLY A 276 6.05 2.07 7.17
CA GLY A 276 6.55 3.20 7.96
C GLY A 276 8.07 3.27 7.94
N GLY A 277 8.63 4.46 7.78
CA GLY A 277 10.07 4.72 7.80
C GLY A 277 10.67 4.58 9.19
N ASN A 278 11.94 4.17 9.29
CA ASN A 278 12.64 4.02 10.55
C ASN A 278 13.10 5.38 11.08
N GLY A 279 13.15 5.55 12.40
CA GLY A 279 13.72 6.73 13.02
C GLY A 279 15.25 6.77 12.89
N GLY A 280 15.80 7.96 12.68
CA GLY A 280 17.23 8.20 12.59
C GLY A 280 17.92 8.10 13.96
N ALA A 281 19.17 7.64 13.99
CA ALA A 281 19.95 7.59 15.22
C ALA A 281 20.48 8.99 15.64
N GLY A 282 20.71 9.17 16.94
CA GLY A 282 21.18 10.44 17.52
C GLY A 282 22.65 10.80 17.24
N THR A 283 23.12 11.90 17.81
CA THR A 283 24.54 12.34 17.77
C THR A 283 25.23 12.28 19.14
N GLU A 284 26.47 12.75 19.23
CA GLU A 284 27.10 13.03 20.53
C GLU A 284 26.42 14.21 21.25
N ASP A 285 26.08 15.30 20.55
CA ASP A 285 25.57 16.53 21.17
C ASP A 285 24.05 16.54 21.45
N HIS A 286 23.25 15.78 20.70
CA HIS A 286 21.82 15.56 20.96
C HIS A 286 21.54 14.07 20.76
N PRO A 287 21.61 13.27 21.83
CA PRO A 287 21.85 11.85 21.67
C PRO A 287 20.62 10.97 21.51
N SER A 288 19.40 11.43 21.76
CA SER A 288 18.21 10.60 21.47
C SER A 288 18.14 10.21 19.98
N GLY A 289 17.58 9.04 19.68
CA GLY A 289 17.13 8.71 18.34
C GLY A 289 15.69 9.18 18.08
N GLY A 290 15.34 9.37 16.81
CA GLY A 290 13.99 9.71 16.36
C GLY A 290 13.08 8.49 16.33
N ASN A 291 11.77 8.71 16.26
CA ASN A 291 10.74 7.67 16.26
C ASN A 291 10.60 7.04 14.87
N GLY A 292 10.12 5.80 14.79
CA GLY A 292 9.66 5.23 13.53
C GLY A 292 8.27 5.76 13.17
N GLY A 293 8.01 5.93 11.88
CA GLY A 293 6.69 6.31 11.36
C GLY A 293 5.73 5.12 11.33
N ASP A 294 4.43 5.39 11.37
CA ASP A 294 3.40 4.35 11.34
C ASP A 294 3.29 3.71 9.95
N GLY A 295 2.83 2.46 9.89
CA GLY A 295 2.52 1.77 8.63
C GLY A 295 1.17 2.22 8.06
N GLY A 296 1.08 2.32 6.74
CA GLY A 296 -0.14 2.68 6.03
C GLY A 296 -1.21 1.59 6.07
N ALA A 297 -2.48 2.01 6.13
CA ALA A 297 -3.63 1.12 6.12
C ALA A 297 -3.83 0.43 4.76
N ALA A 298 -4.43 -0.76 4.82
CA ALA A 298 -4.81 -1.52 3.63
C ALA A 298 -6.12 -0.99 3.02
N GLY A 299 -6.13 -0.81 1.70
CA GLY A 299 -7.32 -0.41 0.96
C GLY A 299 -8.44 -1.44 1.03
N ASN A 300 -9.68 -0.97 0.97
CA ASN A 300 -10.88 -1.79 1.04
C ASN A 300 -11.13 -2.52 -0.29
N ALA A 301 -11.76 -3.68 -0.24
CA ALA A 301 -12.33 -4.31 -1.42
C ALA A 301 -13.65 -3.64 -1.85
N GLY A 302 -13.91 -3.61 -3.15
CA GLY A 302 -15.14 -3.05 -3.70
C GLY A 302 -16.41 -3.81 -3.29
N ASP A 303 -17.48 -3.06 -3.04
CA ASP A 303 -18.82 -3.55 -2.68
C ASP A 303 -19.52 -4.24 -3.87
N LEU A 304 -20.54 -5.01 -3.56
CA LEU A 304 -21.30 -5.86 -4.47
C LEU A 304 -22.70 -5.29 -4.70
N VAL A 305 -23.03 -4.96 -5.95
CA VAL A 305 -24.40 -4.55 -6.31
C VAL A 305 -25.32 -5.76 -6.53
N PHE A 306 -24.83 -6.87 -7.11
CA PHE A 306 -25.64 -8.08 -7.36
C PHE A 306 -24.88 -9.42 -7.25
N MET A 307 -25.19 -10.18 -6.19
CA MET A 307 -25.17 -11.67 -6.13
C MET A 307 -23.84 -12.45 -6.34
N GLY A 308 -22.67 -11.90 -6.02
CA GLY A 308 -21.39 -12.64 -5.96
C GLY A 308 -20.60 -12.36 -4.68
N ASN A 309 -19.26 -12.36 -4.76
CA ASN A 309 -18.36 -12.07 -3.65
C ASN A 309 -17.72 -10.68 -3.82
N ALA A 310 -17.51 -9.95 -2.72
CA ALA A 310 -16.64 -8.79 -2.72
C ALA A 310 -15.17 -9.21 -2.96
N GLY A 311 -14.35 -8.29 -3.47
CA GLY A 311 -12.94 -8.56 -3.79
C GLY A 311 -12.09 -8.93 -2.57
N PRO A 312 -10.86 -9.42 -2.75
CA PRO A 312 -9.89 -9.53 -1.66
C PRO A 312 -9.32 -8.14 -1.34
N GLY A 313 -9.51 -7.66 -0.11
CA GLY A 313 -8.97 -6.36 0.30
C GLY A 313 -7.44 -6.37 0.42
N GLY A 314 -6.88 -5.21 0.72
CA GLY A 314 -5.45 -4.92 0.69
C GLY A 314 -4.57 -5.72 1.65
N PHE A 315 -3.26 -5.45 1.56
CA PHE A 315 -2.28 -5.86 2.58
C PHE A 315 -1.93 -4.65 3.45
N SER A 316 -1.94 -4.84 4.76
CA SER A 316 -1.49 -3.82 5.71
C SER A 316 0.03 -3.82 5.81
N ALA A 317 0.63 -2.65 6.04
CA ALA A 317 2.06 -2.53 6.26
C ALA A 317 2.42 -2.36 7.75
N PRO A 318 3.59 -2.84 8.21
CA PRO A 318 4.09 -2.56 9.55
C PRO A 318 4.65 -1.14 9.67
N GLY A 319 4.71 -0.64 10.91
CA GLY A 319 5.41 0.60 11.27
C GLY A 319 6.92 0.43 11.30
N GLY A 320 7.63 1.56 11.18
CA GLY A 320 9.08 1.63 11.20
C GLY A 320 9.67 1.51 12.60
N ASN A 321 10.94 1.11 12.69
CA ASN A 321 11.63 0.98 13.97
C ASN A 321 12.10 2.34 14.49
N GLY A 322 12.08 2.56 15.81
CA GLY A 322 12.69 3.74 16.41
C GLY A 322 14.22 3.72 16.32
N GLY A 323 14.82 4.89 16.14
CA GLY A 323 16.25 5.06 16.00
C GLY A 323 17.03 4.86 17.30
N ASP A 324 18.26 4.36 17.19
CA ASP A 324 19.14 4.16 18.34
C ASP A 324 19.60 5.49 18.95
N GLY A 325 19.46 5.60 20.27
CA GLY A 325 20.05 6.64 21.08
C GLY A 325 21.57 6.46 21.21
N LEU A 326 22.31 7.54 20.99
CA LEU A 326 23.76 7.57 21.09
C LEU A 326 24.25 7.90 22.51
N ALA A 327 25.57 7.80 22.69
CA ALA A 327 26.23 7.85 23.98
C ALA A 327 26.04 9.18 24.74
N GLY A 328 25.93 10.31 24.04
CA GLY A 328 25.97 11.66 24.63
C GLY A 328 27.39 12.22 24.77
N SER A 329 27.51 13.54 24.88
CA SER A 329 28.80 14.26 25.01
C SER A 329 29.54 13.89 26.31
N PRO A 330 30.83 14.26 26.47
CA PRO A 330 31.66 13.85 27.62
C PRO A 330 31.16 14.25 29.01
N ASP A 331 30.25 15.21 29.10
CA ASP A 331 29.61 15.71 30.31
C ASP A 331 28.06 15.59 30.27
N GLY A 332 27.51 14.84 29.30
CA GLY A 332 26.06 14.74 29.01
C GLY A 332 25.44 13.39 29.35
N ASP A 333 24.11 13.38 29.50
CA ASP A 333 23.30 12.17 29.67
C ASP A 333 23.20 11.39 28.33
N GLY A 334 23.02 10.07 28.42
CA GLY A 334 22.84 9.18 27.28
C GLY A 334 21.49 9.34 26.61
N GLY A 335 21.47 9.14 25.29
CA GLY A 335 20.27 9.27 24.47
C GLY A 335 19.25 8.17 24.74
N ASN A 336 17.97 8.54 24.77
CA ASN A 336 16.90 7.56 24.70
C ASN A 336 16.85 6.96 23.28
N GLY A 337 16.43 5.71 23.16
CA GLY A 337 15.99 5.21 21.86
C GLY A 337 14.65 5.82 21.47
N GLY A 338 14.42 6.03 20.18
CA GLY A 338 13.12 6.47 19.67
C GLY A 338 12.06 5.37 19.78
N HIS A 339 10.80 5.76 19.80
CA HIS A 339 9.68 4.80 19.80
C HIS A 339 9.52 4.16 18.41
N GLY A 340 9.07 2.91 18.34
CA GLY A 340 8.65 2.30 17.08
C GLY A 340 7.25 2.79 16.67
N GLY A 341 7.00 2.94 15.38
CA GLY A 341 5.70 3.37 14.85
C GLY A 341 4.66 2.25 14.89
N ASP A 342 3.37 2.62 14.88
CA ASP A 342 2.26 1.67 14.93
C ASP A 342 2.07 0.94 13.59
N GLY A 343 1.45 -0.24 13.63
CA GLY A 343 1.09 -0.98 12.42
C GLY A 343 -0.10 -0.38 11.67
N GLY A 344 -0.10 -0.48 10.35
CA GLY A 344 -1.24 -0.09 9.51
C GLY A 344 -2.45 -1.03 9.64
N ALA A 345 -3.65 -0.44 9.66
CA ALA A 345 -4.90 -1.17 9.84
C ALA A 345 -5.25 -2.07 8.64
N GLY A 346 -6.08 -3.08 8.87
CA GLY A 346 -6.70 -3.86 7.79
C GLY A 346 -8.04 -3.24 7.34
N GLY A 347 -8.18 -2.97 6.05
CA GLY A 347 -9.44 -2.53 5.44
C GLY A 347 -10.52 -3.61 5.39
N TYR A 348 -11.58 -3.39 4.61
CA TYR A 348 -12.67 -4.36 4.41
C TYR A 348 -12.33 -5.40 3.34
N GLY A 349 -12.66 -6.67 3.58
CA GLY A 349 -12.35 -7.78 2.67
C GLY A 349 -13.50 -8.76 2.42
N GLY A 350 -13.67 -9.14 1.15
CA GLY A 350 -14.51 -10.25 0.70
C GLY A 350 -13.79 -11.59 0.65
N VAL A 351 -14.28 -12.51 -0.19
CA VAL A 351 -13.82 -13.92 -0.22
C VAL A 351 -13.24 -14.25 -1.60
N PRO A 352 -11.99 -14.78 -1.71
CA PRO A 352 -11.11 -15.24 -0.62
C PRO A 352 -9.96 -14.26 -0.30
N SER A 353 -10.08 -13.47 0.78
CA SER A 353 -8.99 -12.60 1.24
C SER A 353 -7.82 -13.35 1.90
N HIS A 354 -7.99 -14.63 2.24
CA HIS A 354 -6.99 -15.50 2.89
C HIS A 354 -6.53 -15.00 4.27
N GLY A 355 -7.46 -14.47 5.06
CA GLY A 355 -7.28 -14.13 6.48
C GLY A 355 -6.01 -13.36 6.83
N ARG A 356 -5.71 -12.28 6.10
CA ARG A 356 -4.46 -11.52 6.20
C ARG A 356 -4.21 -10.99 7.64
N ALA A 357 -2.95 -10.94 8.06
CA ALA A 357 -2.57 -10.24 9.28
C ALA A 357 -2.48 -8.72 9.04
N ALA A 358 -2.84 -7.92 10.04
CA ALA A 358 -2.63 -6.48 10.04
C ALA A 358 -1.14 -6.10 10.18
N GLY A 359 -0.84 -4.81 10.05
CA GLY A 359 0.49 -4.26 10.28
C GLY A 359 1.02 -4.59 11.67
N ALA A 360 2.29 -4.98 11.77
CA ALA A 360 2.97 -5.08 13.06
C ALA A 360 3.52 -3.71 13.47
N GLY A 361 3.56 -3.41 14.76
CA GLY A 361 4.25 -2.23 15.26
C GLY A 361 5.77 -2.41 15.15
N GLY A 362 6.47 -1.32 14.89
CA GLY A 362 7.93 -1.27 14.82
C GLY A 362 8.58 -1.41 16.19
N ASN A 363 9.85 -1.83 16.21
CA ASN A 363 10.58 -2.02 17.47
C ASN A 363 11.14 -0.67 17.97
N GLY A 364 11.18 -0.46 19.27
CA GLY A 364 11.80 0.72 19.87
C GLY A 364 13.32 0.65 19.83
N GLY A 365 13.98 1.80 19.61
CA GLY A 365 15.43 1.91 19.50
C GLY A 365 16.14 1.61 20.83
N ALA A 366 17.39 1.13 20.76
CA ALA A 366 18.22 0.98 21.95
C ALA A 366 18.70 2.36 22.44
N ALA A 367 18.95 2.49 23.74
CA ALA A 367 19.49 3.70 24.33
C ALA A 367 21.00 3.67 24.51
N GLY A 368 21.58 4.87 24.52
CA GLY A 368 23.01 5.08 24.65
C GLY A 368 23.48 5.32 26.07
N SER A 369 24.80 5.29 26.23
CA SER A 369 25.47 5.42 27.53
C SER A 369 26.81 6.14 27.42
N TRP A 370 26.96 7.24 28.18
CA TRP A 370 28.25 7.87 28.46
C TRP A 370 28.27 8.44 29.89
N SER A 371 29.22 9.33 30.16
CA SER A 371 29.67 9.87 31.46
C SER A 371 28.57 10.17 32.51
N ALA A 372 27.41 10.70 32.09
CA ALA A 372 26.30 10.99 33.00
C ALA A 372 25.21 9.89 32.97
N THR A 373 23.94 10.26 33.12
CA THR A 373 22.84 9.30 33.31
C THR A 373 22.59 8.48 32.05
N ALA A 374 22.40 7.17 32.18
CA ALA A 374 22.08 6.31 31.04
C ALA A 374 20.69 6.59 30.47
N GLY A 375 20.54 6.52 29.15
CA GLY A 375 19.26 6.72 28.46
C GLY A 375 18.33 5.50 28.59
N ASN A 376 17.03 5.72 28.36
CA ASN A 376 16.02 4.65 28.36
C ASN A 376 15.71 4.18 26.94
N GLY A 377 15.59 2.87 26.74
CA GLY A 377 15.22 2.31 25.43
C GLY A 377 13.81 2.77 25.04
N GLY A 378 13.57 2.97 23.74
CA GLY A 378 12.27 3.40 23.24
C GLY A 378 11.22 2.31 23.34
N ASP A 379 9.94 2.67 23.42
CA ASP A 379 8.86 1.69 23.42
C ASP A 379 8.63 1.14 22.00
N GLY A 380 8.20 -0.12 21.88
CA GLY A 380 7.75 -0.66 20.59
C GLY A 380 6.32 -0.22 20.27
N GLY A 381 6.01 0.02 18.99
CA GLY A 381 4.69 0.44 18.54
C GLY A 381 3.63 -0.66 18.64
N ASP A 382 2.36 -0.28 18.63
CA ASP A 382 1.23 -1.19 18.70
C ASP A 382 0.98 -1.87 17.34
N GLY A 383 0.58 -3.14 17.40
CA GLY A 383 0.10 -3.87 16.22
C GLY A 383 -1.33 -3.47 15.86
N ALA A 384 -1.65 -3.46 14.57
CA ALA A 384 -2.94 -2.94 14.09
C ALA A 384 -4.11 -3.94 14.21
N VAL A 385 -5.33 -3.42 14.08
CA VAL A 385 -6.55 -4.23 13.98
C VAL A 385 -6.61 -4.97 12.65
N GLY A 386 -6.93 -6.27 12.70
CA GLY A 386 -7.06 -7.15 11.54
C GLY A 386 -8.20 -6.78 10.59
N MET A 387 -8.02 -7.11 9.31
CA MET A 387 -8.99 -6.91 8.22
C MET A 387 -10.43 -7.22 8.65
N LEU A 388 -11.33 -6.27 8.43
CA LEU A 388 -12.74 -6.43 8.75
C LEU A 388 -13.46 -7.18 7.61
N GLY A 389 -14.26 -8.18 7.94
CA GLY A 389 -15.05 -8.92 6.97
C GLY A 389 -16.13 -8.03 6.36
N HIS A 390 -16.26 -8.07 5.03
CA HIS A 390 -17.24 -7.25 4.32
C HIS A 390 -18.69 -7.55 4.79
N PRO A 391 -19.58 -6.56 5.00
CA PRO A 391 -20.86 -6.70 5.72
C PRO A 391 -21.84 -7.78 5.24
N TYR A 392 -21.66 -8.32 4.03
CA TYR A 392 -22.52 -9.34 3.44
C TYR A 392 -21.86 -10.72 3.29
N ALA A 393 -20.52 -10.78 3.19
CA ALA A 393 -19.70 -12.00 3.21
C ALA A 393 -18.20 -11.63 3.21
N GLY A 394 -17.43 -12.11 4.19
CA GLY A 394 -15.99 -11.87 4.26
C GLY A 394 -15.26 -12.76 5.28
N GLU A 395 -13.99 -13.05 4.99
CA GLU A 395 -13.05 -13.58 5.98
C GLU A 395 -12.50 -12.40 6.79
N SER A 396 -12.35 -12.58 8.11
CA SER A 396 -11.63 -11.65 8.97
C SER A 396 -10.11 -11.79 8.81
N GLY A 397 -9.37 -10.74 9.16
CA GLY A 397 -7.93 -10.76 9.33
C GLY A 397 -7.49 -11.07 10.76
N ALA A 398 -6.23 -11.42 10.92
CA ALA A 398 -5.57 -11.57 12.23
C ALA A 398 -4.99 -10.24 12.70
N GLY A 399 -4.97 -10.03 14.03
CA GLY A 399 -4.40 -8.83 14.63
C GLY A 399 -2.88 -8.75 14.47
N GLY A 400 -2.40 -7.53 14.21
CA GLY A 400 -0.99 -7.17 14.09
C GLY A 400 -0.21 -7.45 15.37
N LYS A 401 1.11 -7.67 15.27
CA LYS A 401 1.96 -7.95 16.45
C LYS A 401 2.57 -6.65 16.96
N GLY A 402 2.59 -6.46 18.28
CA GLY A 402 3.26 -5.31 18.89
C GLY A 402 4.78 -5.42 18.77
N GLY A 403 5.44 -4.27 18.60
CA GLY A 403 6.89 -4.18 18.48
C GLY A 403 7.60 -4.42 19.81
N THR A 404 8.86 -4.88 19.75
CA THR A 404 9.65 -5.06 20.98
C THR A 404 10.19 -3.74 21.49
N GLY A 405 10.15 -3.52 22.80
CA GLY A 405 10.80 -2.38 23.44
C GLY A 405 12.32 -2.44 23.36
N GLY A 406 12.96 -1.30 23.20
CA GLY A 406 14.39 -1.14 23.06
C GLY A 406 15.16 -1.36 24.36
N ALA A 407 16.45 -1.66 24.26
CA ALA A 407 17.31 -1.87 25.43
C ALA A 407 17.71 -0.54 26.10
N GLY A 408 17.72 -0.51 27.43
CA GLY A 408 18.22 0.62 28.21
C GLY A 408 19.75 0.77 28.16
N GLY A 409 20.24 2.00 28.26
CA GLY A 409 21.67 2.32 28.22
C GLY A 409 22.42 1.81 29.45
N ALA A 410 23.70 1.45 29.29
CA ALA A 410 24.53 1.01 30.42
C ALA A 410 24.92 2.17 31.36
N GLY A 411 24.98 1.91 32.67
CA GLY A 411 25.53 2.84 33.65
C GLY A 411 27.05 2.96 33.56
N THR A 412 27.60 4.07 34.03
CA THR A 412 29.04 4.41 33.94
C THR A 412 29.69 4.60 35.31
N ALA A 413 31.03 4.68 35.36
CA ALA A 413 31.76 4.69 36.63
C ALA A 413 31.38 5.86 37.58
N ASP A 414 30.93 6.98 37.02
CA ASP A 414 30.49 8.16 37.77
C ASP A 414 28.95 8.21 37.95
N HIS A 415 28.17 7.66 37.01
CA HIS A 415 26.70 7.52 37.07
C HIS A 415 26.31 6.03 36.90
N PRO A 416 26.35 5.21 37.98
CA PRO A 416 26.46 3.76 37.85
C PRO A 416 25.16 2.99 37.61
N ASP A 417 24.03 3.69 37.60
CA ASP A 417 22.69 3.14 37.45
C ASP A 417 22.39 2.95 35.95
N GLY A 418 21.91 1.77 35.56
CA GLY A 418 21.51 1.50 34.17
C GLY A 418 20.13 2.09 33.82
N GLY A 419 19.95 2.51 32.56
CA GLY A 419 18.68 3.02 32.05
C GLY A 419 17.64 1.91 31.89
N THR A 420 16.35 2.25 31.86
CA THR A 420 15.28 1.25 31.70
C THR A 420 15.16 0.79 30.25
N GLY A 421 14.80 -0.48 30.06
CA GLY A 421 14.31 -0.93 28.76
C GLY A 421 12.91 -0.34 28.49
N GLY A 422 12.61 -0.10 27.21
CA GLY A 422 11.30 0.39 26.77
C GLY A 422 10.21 -0.67 26.87
N LEU A 423 8.95 -0.24 26.84
CA LEU A 423 7.78 -1.11 26.84
C LEU A 423 7.65 -1.86 25.52
N GLY A 424 7.09 -3.07 25.56
CA GLY A 424 6.63 -3.75 24.35
C GLY A 424 5.25 -3.23 23.95
N GLY A 425 5.04 -2.98 22.65
CA GLY A 425 3.74 -2.53 22.14
C GLY A 425 2.66 -3.60 22.26
N ASN A 426 1.40 -3.20 22.31
CA ASN A 426 0.26 -4.10 22.33
C ASN A 426 0.11 -4.82 20.98
N GLY A 427 -0.44 -6.02 20.98
CA GLY A 427 -0.95 -6.64 19.77
C GLY A 427 -2.35 -6.12 19.46
N GLY A 428 -2.65 -5.82 18.21
CA GLY A 428 -3.98 -5.34 17.80
C GLY A 428 -5.03 -6.45 17.73
N ASP A 429 -6.29 -6.08 17.66
CA ASP A 429 -7.41 -7.04 17.71
C ASP A 429 -7.59 -7.83 16.40
N ALA A 430 -8.17 -9.02 16.49
CA ALA A 430 -8.65 -9.74 15.33
C ALA A 430 -9.83 -9.00 14.66
N GLY A 431 -9.88 -9.01 13.32
CA GLY A 431 -11.00 -8.42 12.59
C GLY A 431 -12.30 -9.22 12.76
N SER A 432 -13.45 -8.57 12.60
CA SER A 432 -14.75 -9.23 12.69
C SER A 432 -15.14 -9.89 11.36
N GLY A 433 -15.39 -11.20 11.35
CA GLY A 433 -15.66 -11.94 10.11
C GLY A 433 -16.02 -13.41 10.34
N ALA A 434 -16.31 -14.13 9.24
CA ALA A 434 -16.79 -15.52 9.32
C ALA A 434 -15.68 -16.57 9.51
N ALA A 435 -14.42 -16.14 9.64
CA ALA A 435 -13.25 -17.00 9.78
C ALA A 435 -12.67 -16.94 11.20
N ALA A 436 -12.00 -18.02 11.61
CA ALA A 436 -11.29 -18.08 12.88
C ALA A 436 -9.93 -17.38 12.76
N THR A 437 -9.85 -16.10 13.13
CA THR A 437 -8.58 -15.35 13.19
C THR A 437 -8.18 -15.00 14.62
N ALA A 438 -6.87 -14.86 14.83
CA ALA A 438 -6.29 -14.67 16.15
C ALA A 438 -5.85 -13.22 16.39
N GLY A 439 -5.91 -12.81 17.65
CA GLY A 439 -5.43 -11.50 18.09
C GLY A 439 -3.92 -11.32 17.90
N GLY A 440 -3.51 -10.06 17.96
CA GLY A 440 -2.13 -9.62 18.05
C GLY A 440 -1.43 -10.19 19.27
N ALA A 441 -0.20 -10.67 19.13
CA ALA A 441 0.62 -10.91 20.32
C ALA A 441 1.27 -9.59 20.72
N GLY A 442 1.30 -9.31 22.02
CA GLY A 442 2.04 -8.18 22.56
C GLY A 442 3.55 -8.35 22.34
N GLY A 443 4.22 -7.23 22.06
CA GLY A 443 5.67 -7.17 21.94
C GLY A 443 6.35 -7.41 23.29
N THR A 444 7.60 -7.88 23.24
CA THR A 444 8.39 -8.07 24.47
C THR A 444 8.97 -6.75 24.95
N GLY A 445 8.89 -6.49 26.24
CA GLY A 445 9.55 -5.34 26.86
C GLY A 445 11.08 -5.46 26.77
N GLY A 446 11.74 -4.31 26.66
CA GLY A 446 13.16 -4.19 26.45
C GLY A 446 13.99 -4.56 27.66
N ALA A 447 15.23 -5.01 27.41
CA ALA A 447 16.18 -5.30 28.47
C ALA A 447 16.63 -4.02 29.20
N GLY A 448 16.73 -4.08 30.52
CA GLY A 448 17.36 -3.01 31.30
C GLY A 448 18.85 -2.90 31.01
N GLY A 449 19.37 -1.69 31.14
CA GLY A 449 20.79 -1.40 30.96
C GLY A 449 21.67 -2.02 32.06
N ALA A 450 22.84 -2.51 31.69
CA ALA A 450 23.80 -3.05 32.65
C ALA A 450 24.39 -1.94 33.55
N PRO A 451 24.70 -2.19 34.83
CA PRO A 451 25.35 -1.21 35.71
C PRO A 451 26.84 -1.04 35.38
N ALA A 452 27.46 -0.03 35.99
CA ALA A 452 28.86 0.33 35.78
C ALA A 452 29.87 -0.83 35.88
N ALA A 453 30.66 -0.99 34.82
CA ALA A 453 31.85 -1.83 34.86
C ALA A 453 32.91 -1.23 35.79
N GLY A 454 33.32 -1.97 36.83
CA GLY A 454 34.50 -1.63 37.64
C GLY A 454 34.28 -1.48 39.16
N GLY A 455 33.04 -1.57 39.65
CA GLY A 455 32.76 -1.59 41.09
C GLY A 455 32.33 -0.26 41.72
N ALA A 456 31.90 0.71 40.90
CA ALA A 456 30.89 1.66 41.35
C ALA A 456 29.59 0.88 41.62
N VAL A 457 28.82 1.27 42.65
CA VAL A 457 27.68 0.49 43.14
C VAL A 457 26.38 1.21 42.81
N GLY A 458 25.88 0.99 41.59
CA GLY A 458 24.54 1.33 41.14
C GLY A 458 23.78 0.05 40.74
N PRO A 459 22.44 -0.01 40.88
CA PRO A 459 21.64 -1.10 40.35
C PRO A 459 21.67 -1.14 38.82
N GLY A 460 21.45 -2.33 38.26
CA GLY A 460 21.08 -2.45 36.86
C GLY A 460 19.72 -1.80 36.56
N GLY A 461 19.53 -1.37 35.32
CA GLY A 461 18.25 -0.83 34.86
C GLY A 461 17.13 -1.85 34.95
N GLY A 462 15.91 -1.35 35.13
CA GLY A 462 14.70 -2.17 35.04
C GLY A 462 14.44 -2.60 33.60
N GLY A 463 13.93 -3.82 33.40
CA GLY A 463 13.36 -4.20 32.11
C GLY A 463 11.99 -3.56 31.92
N GLY A 464 11.64 -3.22 30.68
CA GLY A 464 10.31 -2.68 30.36
C GLY A 464 9.23 -3.76 30.45
N ASP A 465 7.98 -3.36 30.73
CA ASP A 465 6.85 -4.30 30.73
C ASP A 465 6.52 -4.76 29.30
N GLY A 466 5.99 -5.98 29.15
CA GLY A 466 5.55 -6.51 27.87
C GLY A 466 4.14 -6.05 27.52
N GLY A 467 3.87 -5.84 26.22
CA GLY A 467 2.58 -5.35 25.75
C GLY A 467 1.45 -6.35 25.93
N ASN A 468 0.21 -5.89 25.87
CA ASN A 468 -0.95 -6.77 25.96
C ASN A 468 -1.15 -7.53 24.63
N GLY A 469 -1.73 -8.72 24.69
CA GLY A 469 -2.27 -9.38 23.50
C GLY A 469 -3.63 -8.80 23.12
N GLY A 470 -3.88 -8.62 21.83
CA GLY A 470 -5.16 -8.13 21.32
C GLY A 470 -6.28 -9.17 21.40
N ASP A 471 -7.51 -8.71 21.34
CA ASP A 471 -8.71 -9.56 21.44
C ASP A 471 -8.89 -10.46 20.19
N GLY A 472 -9.57 -11.59 20.41
CA GLY A 472 -9.96 -12.56 19.40
C GLY A 472 -11.48 -12.69 19.26
N VAL A 473 -11.93 -13.10 18.08
CA VAL A 473 -13.35 -13.42 17.82
C VAL A 473 -13.74 -14.79 18.40
N GLU A 474 -15.04 -15.06 18.60
CA GLU A 474 -15.59 -16.28 19.24
C GLU A 474 -15.09 -17.63 18.63
N ALA A 475 -14.63 -17.62 17.38
CA ALA A 475 -14.08 -18.80 16.70
C ALA A 475 -12.53 -18.86 16.69
N GLY A 476 -11.86 -17.78 17.09
CA GLY A 476 -10.41 -17.57 17.02
C GLY A 476 -9.72 -17.59 18.38
N ALA A 477 -8.40 -17.40 18.38
CA ALA A 477 -7.59 -17.39 19.61
C ALA A 477 -7.26 -15.95 20.03
N ALA A 478 -7.31 -15.69 21.33
CA ALA A 478 -6.81 -14.44 21.90
C ALA A 478 -5.32 -14.22 21.61
N GLY A 479 -4.93 -12.95 21.57
CA GLY A 479 -3.53 -12.52 21.53
C GLY A 479 -2.74 -13.00 22.74
N ALA A 480 -1.51 -13.49 22.50
CA ALA A 480 -0.59 -13.83 23.57
C ALA A 480 -0.01 -12.55 24.22
N ALA A 481 0.13 -12.55 25.55
CA ALA A 481 0.82 -11.48 26.27
C ALA A 481 2.29 -11.36 25.82
N GLY A 482 2.76 -10.12 25.68
CA GLY A 482 4.19 -9.82 25.60
C GLY A 482 4.90 -10.18 26.90
N ALA A 483 6.12 -10.70 26.79
CA ALA A 483 6.97 -10.97 27.95
C ALA A 483 7.66 -9.67 28.41
N GLY A 484 7.67 -9.40 29.70
CA GLY A 484 8.46 -8.30 30.27
C GLY A 484 9.96 -8.55 30.14
N GLY A 485 10.72 -7.47 29.94
CA GLY A 485 12.15 -7.50 29.71
C GLY A 485 12.98 -7.85 30.96
N PRO A 486 14.20 -8.37 30.80
CA PRO A 486 15.09 -8.64 31.91
C PRO A 486 15.67 -7.34 32.50
N GLY A 487 15.45 -7.10 33.79
CA GLY A 487 16.26 -6.18 34.58
C GLY A 487 17.65 -6.79 34.83
N ASN A 488 18.71 -5.99 34.73
CA ASN A 488 20.01 -6.55 34.30
C ASN A 488 21.22 -5.97 35.06
N PRO A 489 21.86 -6.70 36.01
CA PRO A 489 21.49 -8.00 36.58
C PRO A 489 20.64 -7.88 37.86
N ASP A 490 20.64 -6.70 38.50
CA ASP A 490 19.99 -6.44 39.80
C ASP A 490 18.75 -5.52 39.69
N GLY A 491 18.43 -5.04 38.49
CA GLY A 491 17.22 -4.26 38.23
C GLY A 491 15.95 -5.13 38.27
N PRO A 492 14.77 -4.54 38.53
CA PRO A 492 13.51 -5.29 38.47
C PRO A 492 13.24 -5.77 37.03
N PRO A 493 12.81 -7.03 36.81
CA PRO A 493 12.30 -7.45 35.52
C PRO A 493 10.93 -6.79 35.26
N GLY A 494 10.68 -6.47 34.01
CA GLY A 494 9.36 -6.04 33.56
C GLY A 494 8.31 -7.13 33.79
N GLN A 495 7.07 -6.71 33.97
CA GLN A 495 5.92 -7.61 34.03
C GLN A 495 5.52 -8.06 32.62
N PRO A 496 5.06 -9.30 32.43
CA PRO A 496 4.32 -9.67 31.23
C PRO A 496 3.01 -8.87 31.14
N GLY A 497 2.57 -8.58 29.92
CA GLY A 497 1.26 -7.96 29.68
C GLY A 497 0.09 -8.90 29.99
N ALA A 498 -1.14 -8.42 29.79
CA ALA A 498 -2.31 -9.29 29.76
C ALA A 498 -2.37 -10.07 28.44
N PRO A 499 -2.83 -11.33 28.41
CA PRO A 499 -3.35 -11.93 27.18
C PRO A 499 -4.67 -11.25 26.80
N GLY A 500 -5.02 -11.28 25.52
CA GLY A 500 -6.32 -10.83 25.06
C GLY A 500 -7.46 -11.74 25.54
N THR A 501 -8.68 -11.37 25.17
CA THR A 501 -9.89 -12.15 25.41
C THR A 501 -10.35 -12.87 24.13
N GLU A 502 -11.17 -13.91 24.28
CA GLU A 502 -11.72 -14.69 23.15
C GLU A 502 -13.17 -14.24 22.80
N THR A 503 -13.57 -13.04 23.25
CA THR A 503 -14.96 -12.56 23.18
C THR A 503 -15.06 -11.05 22.95
N GLY A 504 -14.78 -10.62 21.71
CA GLY A 504 -15.27 -9.33 21.17
C GLY A 504 -16.79 -9.27 21.01
#